data_AF-A0A179EUW0-F1
#
_entry.id   AF-A0A179EUW0-F1
#
_cell.length_a   1.000
_cell.length_b   1.000
_cell.length_c   1.000
_cell.angle_alpha   90.00
_cell.angle_beta   90.00
_cell.angle_gamma   90.00
#
_symmetry.space_group_name_H-M   'P 1'
#
loop_
_entity.id
_entity.type
_entity.pdbx_description
1 polymer ?
#
loop_
_entity_poly.entity_id
_entity_poly.type
_entity_poly.pdbx_seq_one_letter_code
_entity_poly.pdbx_strand_id
1 'polypeptide(L)' 'MVGTIRFIALSLIGLSYFIFKVRRKKERKGQQPPADLTGYEKDENGLYPWENDQNDSPERIKKTATRYVNQARPRRGRW' A
#
# COMPACT_ATOMS: atom_id res chain seq x y z
N MET A 1 37.99 22.57 21.59
CA MET A 1 36.73 22.17 22.26
C MET A 1 35.47 22.42 21.41
N VAL A 2 35.35 23.50 20.63
CA VAL A 2 34.13 23.77 19.85
C VAL A 2 33.90 22.77 18.70
N GLY A 3 34.97 22.32 18.03
CA GLY A 3 34.89 21.37 16.92
C GLY A 3 34.40 19.97 17.34
N THR A 4 34.82 19.47 18.50
CA THR A 4 34.39 18.17 19.03
C THR A 4 32.91 18.20 19.42
N ILE A 5 32.44 19.30 20.01
CA ILE A 5 31.02 19.49 20.33
C ILE A 5 30.16 19.47 19.06
N ARG A 6 30.60 20.15 17.98
CA ARG A 6 29.90 20.14 16.68
C ARG A 6 29.87 18.75 16.06
N PHE A 7 30.97 18.00 16.14
CA PHE A 7 31.04 16.63 15.61
C PHE A 7 30.11 15.67 16.36
N ILE A 8 30.03 15.80 17.70
CA ILE A 8 29.10 15.02 18.53
C ILE A 8 27.64 15.38 18.20
N ALA A 9 27.32 16.66 18.05
CA ALA A 9 25.97 17.11 17.69
C ALA A 9 25.53 16.56 16.32
N LEU A 10 26.40 16.63 15.31
CA LEU A 10 26.11 16.09 13.98
C LEU A 10 25.93 14.56 14.00
N SER A 11 26.74 13.87 14.80
CA SER A 11 26.63 12.42 14.99
C SER A 11 25.30 12.02 15.63
N LEU A 12 24.84 12.78 16.64
CA LEU A 12 23.54 12.56 17.29
C LEU A 12 22.36 12.80 16.34
N ILE A 13 22.44 13.83 15.51
CA ILE A 13 21.40 14.12 14.49
C ILE A 13 21.33 12.99 13.46
N GLY A 14 22.48 12.51 12.98
CA GLY A 14 22.55 11.38 12.05
C GLY A 14 21.98 10.09 12.64
N LEU A 15 22.31 9.80 13.91
CA LEU A 15 21.80 8.63 14.62
C LEU A 15 20.27 8.71 14.82
N SER A 16 19.75 9.87 15.22
CA SER A 16 18.31 10.12 15.37
C SER A 16 17.57 9.87 14.06
N TYR A 17 18.09 10.42 12.95
CA TYR A 17 17.49 10.20 11.63
C TYR A 17 17.53 8.72 11.20
N PHE A 18 18.63 8.02 11.48
CA PHE A 18 18.75 6.59 11.19
C PHE A 18 17.72 5.75 11.96
N ILE A 19 17.56 6.01 13.26
CA ILE A 19 16.56 5.35 14.10
C ILE A 19 15.15 5.61 13.55
N PHE A 20 14.84 6.88 13.23
CA PHE A 20 13.55 7.25 12.64
C PHE A 20 13.27 6.51 11.33
N LYS A 21 14.26 6.43 10.43
CA LYS A 21 14.14 5.73 9.14
C LYS A 21 13.87 4.23 9.32
N VAL A 22 14.53 3.58 10.29
CA VAL A 22 14.31 2.16 10.59
C VAL A 22 12.91 1.93 11.16
N ARG A 23 12.45 2.77 12.09
CA ARG A 23 11.10 2.68 12.68
C ARG A 23 10.01 2.82 11.62
N ARG A 24 10.13 3.82 10.74
CA ARG A 24 9.19 4.02 9.63
C ARG A 24 9.11 2.82 8.67
N LYS A 25 10.23 2.13 8.45
CA LYS A 25 10.25 0.89 7.63
C LYS A 25 9.56 -0.28 8.34
N LYS A 26 9.69 -0.37 9.67
CA LYS A 26 9.00 -1.39 10.47
C LYS A 26 7.49 -1.15 10.50
N GLU A 27 7.04 0.09 10.67
CA GLU A 27 5.61 0.45 10.63
C GLU A 27 4.96 0.03 9.32
N ARG A 28 5.59 0.33 8.17
CA ARG A 28 5.12 -0.10 6.84
C ARG A 28 5.03 -1.62 6.67
N LYS A 29 5.86 -2.38 7.39
CA LYS A 29 5.85 -3.85 7.32
C LYS A 29 4.88 -4.48 8.33
N GLY A 30 4.63 -3.84 9.47
CA GLY A 30 3.74 -4.33 10.52
C GLY A 30 2.25 -4.03 10.30
N GLN A 31 1.93 -3.17 9.33
CA GLN A 31 0.54 -2.78 9.00
C GLN A 31 -0.17 -3.68 8.00
N GLN A 32 0.45 -4.79 7.58
CA GLN A 32 -0.27 -5.88 6.94
C GLN A 32 -0.54 -6.92 8.02
N PRO A 33 -1.68 -6.85 8.75
CA PRO A 33 -2.13 -8.03 9.47
C PRO A 33 -2.18 -9.17 8.44
N PRO A 34 -1.75 -10.40 8.81
CA PRO A 34 -2.11 -11.55 7.99
C PRO A 34 -3.61 -11.45 7.74
N ALA A 35 -4.05 -11.62 6.50
CA ALA A 35 -5.48 -11.57 6.19
C ALA A 35 -6.17 -12.51 7.18
N ASP A 36 -6.98 -11.95 8.08
CA ASP A 36 -7.68 -12.74 9.08
C ASP A 36 -8.83 -13.42 8.33
N LEU A 37 -8.52 -14.61 7.81
CA LEU A 37 -9.43 -15.40 6.99
C LEU A 37 -10.36 -16.27 7.84
N THR A 38 -10.31 -16.14 9.17
CA THR A 38 -11.06 -16.98 10.12
C THR A 38 -12.58 -16.81 10.01
N GLY A 39 -13.05 -15.68 9.46
CA GLY A 39 -14.47 -15.41 9.25
C GLY A 39 -15.02 -15.81 7.87
N TYR A 40 -14.20 -16.42 7.00
CA TYR A 40 -14.64 -16.81 5.66
C TYR A 40 -14.70 -18.32 5.54
N GLU A 41 -15.89 -18.82 5.21
CA GLU A 41 -16.10 -20.22 4.86
C GLU A 41 -15.93 -20.42 3.36
N LYS A 42 -15.41 -21.59 3.00
CA LYS A 42 -15.36 -22.05 1.61
C LYS A 42 -16.71 -22.62 1.22
N ASP A 43 -17.05 -22.49 -0.05
CA ASP A 43 -18.24 -23.12 -0.61
C ASP A 43 -18.09 -24.65 -0.74
N GLU A 44 -19.14 -25.32 -1.22
CA GLU A 44 -19.15 -26.78 -1.46
C GLU A 44 -18.05 -27.25 -2.43
N ASN A 45 -17.54 -26.33 -3.27
CA ASN A 45 -16.47 -26.58 -4.23
C ASN A 45 -15.07 -26.29 -3.65
N GLY A 46 -14.98 -25.85 -2.39
CA GLY A 46 -13.73 -25.54 -1.71
C GLY A 46 -13.13 -24.18 -2.08
N LEU A 47 -13.91 -23.31 -2.72
CA LEU A 47 -13.52 -21.98 -3.19
C LEU A 47 -13.93 -20.91 -2.17
N TYR A 48 -13.07 -19.90 -1.98
CA TYR A 48 -13.49 -18.69 -1.26
C TYR A 48 -14.40 -17.81 -2.14
N PRO A 49 -15.21 -16.90 -1.55
CA PRO A 49 -16.13 -16.05 -2.31
C PRO A 49 -15.48 -15.23 -3.43
N TRP A 50 -14.23 -14.79 -3.26
CA TRP A 50 -13.45 -14.07 -4.27
C TRP A 50 -12.74 -14.98 -5.28
N GLU A 51 -12.74 -16.30 -5.07
CA GLU A 51 -12.18 -17.29 -5.98
C GLU A 51 -13.22 -17.87 -6.93
N ASN A 52 -14.51 -17.77 -6.59
CA ASN A 52 -15.63 -18.35 -7.34
C ASN A 52 -15.83 -17.70 -8.72
N ASP A 53 -15.58 -16.39 -8.85
CA ASP A 53 -15.80 -15.65 -10.08
C ASP A 53 -14.51 -15.03 -10.61
N GLN A 54 -13.80 -15.82 -11.41
CA GLN A 54 -12.56 -15.42 -12.09
C GLN A 54 -12.79 -14.97 -13.54
N ASN A 55 -14.06 -14.78 -13.94
CA ASN A 55 -14.37 -14.39 -15.30
C ASN A 55 -14.27 -12.87 -15.49
N ASP A 56 -13.07 -12.45 -15.86
CA ASP A 56 -12.72 -11.07 -16.21
C ASP A 56 -12.94 -10.75 -17.72
N SER A 57 -13.71 -11.58 -18.44
CA SER A 57 -13.97 -11.38 -19.87
C SER A 57 -14.63 -10.01 -20.14
N PRO A 58 -14.18 -9.26 -21.16
CA PRO A 58 -14.79 -7.98 -21.53
C PRO A 58 -16.25 -8.13 -21.98
N GLU A 59 -16.66 -9.34 -22.40
CA GLU A 59 -18.03 -9.64 -22.83
C GLU A 59 -19.06 -9.51 -21.70
N ARG A 60 -18.60 -9.61 -20.44
CA ARG A 60 -19.46 -9.52 -19.25
C ARG A 60 -19.89 -8.08 -18.95
N ILE A 61 -19.20 -7.09 -19.50
CA ILE A 61 -19.51 -5.68 -19.31
C ILE A 61 -20.79 -5.37 -20.09
N LYS A 62 -21.84 -4.95 -19.38
CA LYS A 62 -23.10 -4.52 -20.01
C LYS A 62 -22.81 -3.43 -21.04
N LYS A 63 -23.45 -3.49 -22.22
CA LYS A 63 -23.30 -2.47 -23.27
C LYS A 63 -23.69 -1.07 -22.82
N THR A 64 -24.54 -0.96 -21.79
CA THR A 64 -24.97 0.28 -21.17
C THR A 64 -24.03 0.78 -20.08
N ALA A 65 -22.98 0.03 -19.72
CA ALA A 65 -22.05 0.41 -18.66
C ALA A 65 -21.22 1.63 -19.08
N THR A 66 -21.23 2.67 -18.25
CA THR A 66 -20.41 3.86 -18.47
C THR A 66 -18.96 3.58 -18.12
N ARG A 67 -18.04 4.02 -18.98
CA ARG A 67 -16.59 3.94 -18.71
C ARG A 67 -16.24 4.76 -17.47
N TYR A 68 -15.57 4.12 -16.50
CA TYR A 68 -14.97 4.84 -15.38
C TYR A 68 -13.82 5.73 -15.87
N VAL A 69 -13.89 7.03 -15.53
CA VAL A 69 -12.83 8.00 -15.81
C VAL A 69 -12.36 8.57 -14.47
N ASN A 70 -11.09 8.32 -14.12
CA ASN A 70 -10.50 8.86 -12.90
C ASN A 70 -10.32 10.38 -13.05
N GLN A 71 -11.18 11.15 -12.38
CA GLN A 71 -11.16 12.62 -12.40
C GLN A 71 -10.13 13.22 -11.43
N ALA A 72 -9.61 12.44 -10.47
CA ALA A 72 -8.65 12.92 -9.48
C ALA A 72 -7.22 13.03 -10.03
N ARG A 73 -6.96 12.52 -11.24
CA ARG A 73 -5.65 12.61 -11.88
C ARG A 73 -5.52 13.90 -12.68
N PRO A 74 -4.41 14.64 -12.57
CA PRO A 74 -4.17 15.80 -13.41
C PRO A 74 -4.19 15.37 -14.88
N ARG A 75 -5.03 16.05 -15.68
CA ARG A 75 -5.11 15.81 -17.12
C ARG A 75 -3.83 16.29 -17.78
N ARG A 76 -3.18 15.43 -18.56
CA ARG A 76 -2.12 15.86 -19.50
C ARG A 76 -2.75 16.74 -20.58
N GLY A 77 -2.13 17.87 -20.92
CA GLY A 77 -2.47 18.66 -22.12
C GLY A 77 -3.16 20.01 -21.91
N ARG A 78 -2.76 20.79 -20.91
CA ARG A 78 -2.96 22.25 -20.93
C ARG A 78 -1.62 22.92 -20.65
N TRP A 79 -0.81 23.00 -21.69
CA TRP A 79 0.23 24.02 -21.81
C TRP A 79 -0.33 25.11 -22.70
#